data_AF-S4S095-F1
#
_entry.id   AF-S4S095-F1
#
_cell.length_a   1.000
_cell.length_b   1.000
_cell.length_c   1.000
_cell.angle_alpha   90.00
_cell.angle_beta   90.00
_cell.angle_gamma   90.00
#
_symmetry.space_group_name_H-M   'P 1'
#
loop_
_entity.id
_entity.type
_entity.pdbx_description
1 polymer ?
#
loop_
_entity_poly.entity_id
_entity_poly.type
_entity_poly.pdbx_seq_one_letter_code
_entity_poly.pdbx_strand_id
1 'polypeptide(L)'
;LLDLPCVRRRAMRSLADEARRSGTADTDPPWRISDSERTFTRASLAAVWRGHVLDAFKEARAGGLAPNTPVERLDSGGGPSGGGGGGGDASSTSARVLDFAHGSRPLVLSFGS
;
A
#
# COMPACT_ATOMS: atom_id res chain seq x y z
N LEU A 1 -11.33 30.45 11.27
CA LEU A 1 -10.30 29.42 11.02
C LEU A 1 -10.14 28.62 12.30
N LEU A 2 -10.47 27.32 12.31
CA LEU A 2 -10.19 26.48 13.49
C LEU A 2 -8.66 26.37 13.60
N ASP A 3 -8.09 26.82 14.72
CA ASP A 3 -6.65 26.69 14.96
C ASP A 3 -6.31 25.20 15.05
N LEU A 4 -5.85 24.65 13.91
CA LEU A 4 -5.39 23.28 13.76
C LEU A 4 -4.39 22.85 14.84
N PRO A 5 -3.50 23.72 15.36
CA PRO A 5 -2.60 23.34 16.46
C PRO A 5 -3.35 23.00 17.76
N CYS A 6 -4.46 23.69 18.05
CA CYS A 6 -5.25 23.52 19.26
C CYS A 6 -6.08 22.23 19.19
N VAL A 7 -6.67 21.96 18.02
CA VAL A 7 -7.39 20.71 17.74
C VAL A 7 -6.44 19.52 17.78
N ARG A 8 -5.26 19.64 17.16
CA ARG A 8 -4.20 18.60 17.18
C ARG A 8 -3.78 18.27 18.61
N ARG A 9 -3.50 19.27 19.44
CA ARG A 9 -3.07 19.05 20.84
C ARG A 9 -4.15 18.37 21.68
N ARG A 10 -5.43 18.68 21.42
CA ARG A 10 -6.56 18.04 22.12
C ARG A 10 -6.77 16.60 21.66
N ALA A 11 -6.73 16.36 20.34
CA ALA A 11 -6.86 15.02 19.77
C ALA A 11 -5.73 14.07 20.21
N MET A 12 -4.48 14.57 20.28
CA MET A 12 -3.34 13.80 20.75
C MET A 12 -3.48 13.36 22.21
N ARG A 13 -4.02 14.22 23.09
CA ARG A 13 -4.29 13.85 24.50
C ARG A 13 -5.42 12.83 24.60
N SER A 14 -6.52 13.04 23.89
CA SER A 14 -7.64 12.11 23.90
C SER A 14 -7.29 10.73 23.34
N LEU A 15 -6.47 10.63 22.30
CA LEU A 15 -5.99 9.36 21.76
C LEU A 15 -5.01 8.66 22.72
N ALA A 16 -4.12 9.41 23.38
CA ALA A 16 -3.24 8.85 24.41
C ALA A 16 -4.02 8.32 25.63
N ASP A 17 -5.07 9.02 26.05
CA ASP A 17 -5.94 8.59 27.15
C ASP A 17 -6.84 7.41 26.76
N GLU A 18 -7.25 7.32 25.49
CA GLU A 18 -7.98 6.15 24.96
C GLU A 18 -7.07 4.93 24.87
N ALA A 19 -5.84 5.09 24.36
CA ALA A 19 -4.85 4.00 24.28
C ALA A 19 -4.49 3.45 25.66
N ARG A 20 -4.39 4.33 26.67
CA ARG A 20 -4.18 3.93 28.08
C ARG A 20 -5.38 3.20 28.70
N ARG A 21 -6.60 3.53 28.27
CA ARG A 21 -7.84 2.92 28.80
C ARG A 21 -8.24 1.64 28.08
N SER A 22 -7.90 1.51 26.80
CA SER A 22 -8.37 0.40 25.95
C SER A 22 -7.51 -0.85 26.08
N GLY A 23 -6.20 -0.75 26.32
CA GLY A 23 -5.29 -1.90 26.43
C GLY A 23 -5.22 -2.81 25.19
N THR A 24 -5.98 -2.53 24.12
CA THR A 24 -6.11 -3.37 22.93
C THR A 24 -5.34 -2.75 21.77
N ALA A 25 -4.32 -3.49 21.32
CA ALA A 25 -3.40 -3.07 20.26
C ALA A 25 -3.86 -3.45 18.84
N ASP A 26 -5.05 -4.04 18.66
CA ASP A 26 -5.35 -4.66 17.38
C ASP A 26 -6.85 -4.75 17.09
N THR A 27 -7.36 -3.83 16.26
CA THR A 27 -8.52 -4.04 15.39
C THR A 27 -8.49 -2.93 14.34
N ASP A 28 -8.06 -3.25 13.12
CA ASP A 28 -8.12 -2.30 12.00
C ASP A 28 -9.58 -2.15 11.53
N PRO A 29 -10.17 -0.94 11.55
CA PRO A 29 -11.58 -0.77 11.21
C PRO A 29 -11.81 -0.86 9.69
N PRO A 30 -12.96 -1.39 9.24
CA PRO A 30 -13.26 -1.55 7.82
C PRO A 30 -13.34 -0.17 7.14
N TRP A 31 -12.54 0.00 6.08
CA TRP A 31 -12.48 1.23 5.30
C TRP A 31 -13.76 1.42 4.48
N ARG A 32 -14.70 2.19 5.02
CA ARG A 32 -15.87 2.69 4.29
C ARG A 32 -15.77 4.21 4.20
N ILE A 33 -15.26 4.70 3.06
CA ILE A 33 -15.35 6.11 2.72
C ILE A 33 -16.72 6.29 2.04
N SER A 34 -17.70 6.78 2.79
CA SER A 34 -19.02 7.16 2.27
C SER A 34 -18.97 8.66 1.92
N ASP A 35 -19.16 9.00 0.64
CA ASP A 35 -19.18 10.39 0.14
C ASP A 35 -20.35 11.23 0.69
N SER A 36 -21.31 10.60 1.38
CA SER A 36 -22.48 11.27 1.97
C SER A 36 -22.19 11.98 3.30
N GLU A 37 -21.08 11.64 3.97
CA GLU A 37 -20.68 12.24 5.23
C GLU A 37 -19.49 13.18 5.03
N ARG A 38 -19.79 14.39 4.56
CA ARG A 38 -18.91 15.58 4.64
C ARG A 38 -18.64 16.04 6.08
N THR A 39 -18.70 15.14 7.05
CA THR A 39 -18.58 15.45 8.47
C THR A 39 -17.16 15.13 8.93
N PHE A 40 -16.54 16.13 9.56
CA PHE A 40 -15.25 16.04 10.24
C PHE A 40 -15.38 15.16 11.48
N THR A 41 -15.56 13.85 11.30
CA THR A 41 -15.66 12.87 12.36
C THR A 41 -14.25 12.49 12.84
N ARG A 42 -14.16 11.97 14.07
CA ARG A 42 -12.89 11.40 14.57
C ARG A 42 -12.40 10.26 13.68
N ALA A 43 -13.33 9.50 13.07
CA ALA A 43 -13.01 8.44 12.14
C ALA A 43 -12.41 8.96 10.84
N SER A 44 -12.95 10.04 10.24
CA SER A 44 -12.38 10.64 9.03
C SER A 44 -11.01 11.25 9.30
N LEU A 45 -10.79 11.89 10.46
CA LEU A 45 -9.46 12.39 10.84
C LEU A 45 -8.45 11.26 11.06
N ALA A 46 -8.86 10.14 11.67
CA ALA A 46 -8.01 8.97 11.84
C ALA A 46 -7.66 8.33 10.49
N ALA A 47 -8.62 8.24 9.56
CA ALA A 47 -8.38 7.73 8.21
C ALA A 47 -7.38 8.60 7.44
N VAL A 48 -7.53 9.94 7.48
CA VAL A 48 -6.57 10.88 6.88
C VAL A 48 -5.19 10.74 7.50
N TRP A 49 -5.10 10.64 8.83
CA TRP A 49 -3.83 10.45 9.53
C TRP A 49 -3.16 9.13 9.13
N ARG A 50 -3.91 8.02 9.09
CA ARG A 50 -3.38 6.72 8.64
C ARG A 50 -2.90 6.79 7.20
N GLY A 51 -3.62 7.47 6.32
CA GLY A 51 -3.17 7.73 4.95
C GLY A 51 -1.83 8.47 4.90
N HIS A 52 -1.69 9.55 5.68
CA HIS A 52 -0.41 10.28 5.78
C HIS A 52 0.73 9.43 6.35
N VAL A 53 0.45 8.61 7.35
CA VAL A 53 1.45 7.69 7.92
C VAL A 53 1.88 6.68 6.86
N LEU A 54 0.93 6.05 6.17
CA LEU A 54 1.22 5.10 5.08
C LEU A 54 2.01 5.77 3.94
N ASP A 55 1.68 7.01 3.59
CA ASP A 55 2.43 7.79 2.61
C ASP A 55 3.85 8.11 3.07
N ALA A 56 4.05 8.41 4.36
CA ALA A 56 5.37 8.67 4.92
C ALA A 56 6.27 7.42 4.89
N PHE A 57 5.67 6.22 4.89
CA PHE A 57 6.38 4.95 4.76
C PHE A 57 6.49 4.46 3.30
N LYS A 58 6.03 5.22 2.30
CA LYS A 58 6.28 4.87 0.90
C LYS A 58 7.77 4.98 0.58
N GLU A 59 8.40 3.84 0.35
CA GLU A 59 9.81 3.77 -0.05
C GLU A 59 10.02 4.29 -1.48
N ALA A 60 9.04 4.09 -2.38
CA ALA A 60 9.09 4.57 -3.75
C ALA A 60 8.76 6.07 -3.84
N ARG A 61 9.71 6.86 -4.35
CA ARG A 61 9.53 8.30 -4.64
C ARG A 61 10.35 8.71 -5.86
N ALA A 62 9.87 9.71 -6.62
CA ALA A 62 10.59 10.24 -7.77
C ALA A 62 11.97 10.79 -7.36
N GLY A 63 13.01 10.46 -8.12
CA GLY A 63 14.40 10.79 -7.79
C GLY A 63 15.02 9.97 -6.65
N GLY A 64 14.22 9.12 -5.99
CA GLY A 64 14.72 8.11 -5.05
C GLY A 64 15.20 6.85 -5.76
N LEU A 65 15.80 5.94 -4.99
CA LEU A 65 16.11 4.60 -5.47
C LEU A 65 14.81 3.82 -5.71
N ALA A 66 14.74 3.09 -6.81
CA ALA A 66 13.62 2.20 -7.08
C ALA A 66 13.64 1.03 -6.09
N PRO A 67 12.54 0.76 -5.35
CA PRO A 67 12.48 -0.38 -4.43
C PRO A 67 12.66 -1.71 -5.18
N ASN A 68 13.52 -2.58 -4.66
CA ASN A 68 13.78 -3.89 -5.25
C ASN A 68 12.92 -4.98 -4.59
N THR A 69 11.61 -4.83 -4.67
CA THR A 69 10.63 -5.73 -4.01
C THR A 69 10.60 -7.11 -4.68
N PRO A 70 10.27 -8.18 -3.93
CA PRO A 70 10.11 -9.51 -4.49
C PRO A 70 8.86 -9.59 -5.38
N VAL A 71 8.95 -10.37 -6.45
CA VAL A 71 7.86 -10.69 -7.39
C VAL A 71 7.96 -12.16 -7.80
N GLU A 72 6.86 -12.73 -8.28
CA GLU A 72 6.87 -14.08 -8.87
C GLU A 72 6.88 -13.98 -10.39
N ARG A 73 7.85 -14.64 -11.02
CA ARG A 73 7.88 -14.87 -12.46
C ARG A 73 6.95 -16.01 -12.76
N LEU A 74 5.97 -15.75 -13.63
CA LEU A 74 5.17 -16.80 -14.22
C LEU A 74 5.97 -17.38 -15.39
N ASP A 75 6.42 -18.63 -15.27
CA ASP A 75 7.03 -19.34 -16.38
C ASP A 75 5.90 -19.65 -17.38
N SER A 76 5.77 -18.82 -18.42
CA SER A 76 4.86 -19.08 -19.53
C SER A 76 5.44 -20.23 -20.37
N GLY A 77 5.27 -21.46 -19.89
CA GLY A 77 5.46 -22.67 -20.68
C GLY A 77 4.46 -22.68 -21.85
N GLY A 78 4.79 -21.98 -22.93
CA GLY A 78 3.93 -21.87 -24.10
C GLY A 78 4.29 -20.67 -24.97
N GLY A 79 5.35 -20.80 -25.77
CA GLY A 79 5.51 -19.96 -26.95
C GLY A 79 4.32 -20.17 -27.92
N PRO A 80 4.11 -19.26 -28.90
CA PRO A 80 3.08 -19.44 -29.92
C PRO A 80 3.53 -20.51 -30.93
N SER A 81 3.57 -21.78 -30.52
CA SER A 81 3.69 -22.91 -31.43
C SER A 81 2.60 -23.93 -31.10
N GLY A 82 1.55 -23.91 -31.92
CA GLY A 82 0.69 -25.04 -32.28
C GLY A 82 0.26 -26.01 -31.18
N GLY A 83 -1.03 -25.91 -30.81
CA GLY A 83 -1.91 -27.06 -30.58
C GLY A 83 -1.48 -28.11 -29.55
N GLY A 84 -2.07 -28.06 -28.36
CA GLY A 84 -2.06 -29.19 -27.44
C GLY A 84 -2.52 -28.78 -26.06
N GLY A 85 -3.74 -29.16 -25.69
CA GLY A 85 -4.23 -29.03 -24.32
C GLY A 85 -3.34 -29.80 -23.35
N GLY A 86 -2.82 -29.10 -22.34
CA GLY A 86 -2.10 -29.69 -21.23
C GLY A 86 -2.15 -28.73 -20.07
N GLY A 87 -2.85 -29.11 -19.00
CA GLY A 87 -2.79 -28.41 -17.72
C GLY A 87 -1.38 -28.59 -17.15
N GLY A 88 -0.48 -27.69 -17.53
CA GLY A 88 0.85 -27.57 -16.94
C GLY A 88 0.75 -26.82 -15.62
N ASP A 89 1.32 -27.40 -14.59
CA ASP A 89 1.64 -26.71 -13.34
C ASP A 89 2.50 -25.49 -13.67
N ALA A 90 1.90 -24.31 -13.59
CA ALA A 90 2.63 -23.06 -13.72
C ALA A 90 3.59 -22.94 -12.54
N SER A 91 4.81 -23.45 -12.71
CA SER A 91 5.90 -23.24 -11.77
C SER A 91 6.21 -21.75 -11.76
N SER A 92 5.85 -21.06 -10.68
CA SER A 92 6.28 -19.68 -10.48
C SER A 92 7.65 -19.66 -9.83
N THR A 93 8.54 -18.80 -10.34
CA THR A 93 9.89 -18.64 -9.80
C THR A 93 10.01 -17.30 -9.09
N SER A 94 10.56 -17.30 -7.87
CA SER A 94 10.81 -16.06 -7.12
C SER A 94 11.85 -15.20 -7.84
N ALA A 95 11.56 -13.91 -7.98
CA ALA A 95 12.44 -12.90 -8.56
C ALA A 95 12.29 -11.57 -7.80
N ARG A 96 13.02 -10.54 -8.21
CA ARG A 96 12.82 -9.16 -7.76
C ARG A 96 12.61 -8.21 -8.93
N VAL A 97 12.00 -7.06 -8.67
CA VAL A 97 11.68 -6.05 -9.69
C VAL A 97 12.91 -5.64 -10.52
N LEU A 98 14.06 -5.43 -9.89
CA LEU A 98 15.26 -4.98 -10.62
C LEU A 98 15.98 -6.09 -11.38
N ASP A 99 15.61 -7.36 -11.18
CA ASP A 99 16.16 -8.48 -11.97
C ASP A 99 15.66 -8.46 -13.43
N PHE A 100 14.68 -7.61 -13.74
CA PHE A 100 14.18 -7.36 -15.09
C PHE A 100 14.79 -6.09 -15.73
N ALA A 101 15.64 -5.36 -15.00
CA ALA A 101 16.35 -4.22 -15.55
C ALA A 101 17.50 -4.69 -16.45
N HIS A 102 17.73 -3.99 -17.56
CA HIS A 102 18.78 -4.32 -18.52
C HIS A 102 19.74 -3.15 -18.70
N GLY A 103 20.83 -3.16 -17.92
CA GLY A 103 21.85 -2.10 -17.96
C GLY A 103 21.24 -0.73 -17.64
N SER A 104 21.43 0.22 -18.56
CA SER A 104 20.90 1.59 -18.45
C SER A 104 19.53 1.81 -19.11
N ARG A 105 18.91 0.74 -19.64
CA ARG A 105 17.60 0.88 -20.30
C ARG A 105 16.51 1.13 -19.24
N PRO A 106 15.61 2.11 -19.45
CA PRO A 106 14.48 2.32 -18.55
C PRO A 106 13.60 1.07 -18.47
N LEU A 107 13.28 0.65 -17.25
CA LEU A 107 12.30 -0.39 -16.96
C LEU A 107 10.96 0.29 -16.63
N VAL A 108 9.90 -0.04 -17.36
CA VAL A 108 8.55 0.48 -17.14
C VAL A 108 7.72 -0.59 -16.45
N LEU A 109 7.09 -0.23 -15.33
CA LEU A 109 6.22 -1.12 -14.56
C LEU A 109 4.76 -0.69 -14.75
N SER A 110 3.90 -1.65 -15.08
CA SER A 110 2.45 -1.46 -15.14
C SER A 110 1.82 -2.44 -14.16
N PHE A 111 1.21 -1.90 -13.11
CA PHE A 111 0.50 -2.69 -12.11
C PHE A 111 -1.00 -2.69 -12.45
N GLY A 112 -1.63 -3.84 -12.34
CA GLY A 112 -3.07 -4.04 -12.56
C GLY A 112 -3.62 -5.06 -11.57
N SER A 113 -4.94 -5.24 -11.59
CA SER A 113 -5.70 -6.20 -10.77
C SER A 113 -6.64 -7.00 -11.65
#